data_AF-A0A9N9KEJ5-F1
#
_entry.id   AF-A0A9N9KEJ5-F1
#
_cell.length_a   1.000
_cell.length_b   1.000
_cell.length_c   1.000
_cell.angle_alpha   90.00
_cell.angle_beta   90.00
_cell.angle_gamma   90.00
#
_symmetry.space_group_name_H-M   'P 1'
#
loop_
_entity.id
_entity.type
_entity.pdbx_description
1 polymer ?
#
loop_
_entity_poly.entity_id
_entity_poly.type
_entity_poly.pdbx_seq_one_letter_code
_entity_poly.pdbx_strand_id
1 'polypeptide(L)'
;KKLIKELKDDSVNKDLIFPPQLSEDSYTYLYKEIVKAEANNDIASQKLLNCYFHFGKKLSDRLNYYKNEKKYRDRKAQSKVDKEVKDQLPKEVNDTTRWKQTERAKKIYELFIEIGIDKMERVKSYSALTISKLSWESIDYI
;
A
#
# COMPACT_ATOMS: atom_id res chain seq x y z
N LYS A 1 -6.23 -9.15 -13.14
CA LYS A 1 -5.67 -8.61 -14.42
C LYS A 1 -5.96 -7.11 -14.64
N LYS A 2 -7.17 -6.57 -14.36
CA LYS A 2 -7.48 -5.13 -14.53
C LYS A 2 -6.64 -4.18 -13.65
N LEU A 3 -6.45 -4.51 -12.38
CA LEU A 3 -5.63 -3.75 -11.42
C LEU A 3 -4.18 -3.55 -11.89
N ILE A 4 -3.50 -4.64 -12.24
CA ILE A 4 -2.10 -4.61 -12.71
C ILE A 4 -1.99 -3.84 -14.03
N LYS A 5 -3.01 -3.93 -14.90
CA LYS A 5 -3.05 -3.19 -16.16
C LYS A 5 -3.18 -1.67 -15.92
N GLU A 6 -4.03 -1.25 -14.98
CA GLU A 6 -4.17 0.17 -14.60
C GLU A 6 -2.94 0.71 -13.87
N LEU A 7 -2.24 -0.10 -13.06
CA LEU A 7 -0.95 0.30 -12.45
C LEU A 7 0.17 0.46 -13.50
N LYS A 8 0.03 -0.17 -14.67
CA LYS A 8 0.97 -0.08 -15.79
C LYS A 8 0.60 1.05 -16.78
N ASP A 9 -0.61 1.61 -16.73
CA ASP A 9 -1.10 2.64 -17.67
C ASP A 9 -0.78 4.07 -17.20
N ASP A 10 -0.09 4.85 -18.03
CA ASP A 10 0.46 6.17 -17.70
C ASP A 10 -0.54 7.35 -17.90
N SER A 11 -1.84 7.08 -18.02
CA SER A 11 -2.84 8.10 -18.36
C SER A 11 -3.18 9.02 -17.18
N VAL A 12 -2.51 10.17 -17.13
CA VAL A 12 -2.79 11.26 -16.18
C VAL A 12 -3.73 12.29 -16.83
N ASN A 13 -4.97 12.39 -16.37
CA ASN A 13 -5.77 13.61 -16.58
C ASN A 13 -5.15 14.73 -15.73
N LYS A 14 -4.34 15.57 -16.38
CA LYS A 14 -3.71 16.76 -15.83
C LYS A 14 -4.62 17.98 -16.05
N ASP A 15 -4.73 18.76 -14.97
CA ASP A 15 -4.96 20.21 -14.94
C ASP A 15 -6.31 20.74 -15.47
N LEU A 16 -7.37 20.48 -14.71
CA LEU A 16 -8.64 21.21 -14.84
C LEU A 16 -8.47 22.67 -14.39
N ILE A 17 -8.75 23.62 -15.29
CA ILE A 17 -8.72 25.05 -15.00
C ILE A 17 -10.14 25.48 -14.61
N PHE A 18 -10.29 25.98 -13.37
CA PHE A 18 -11.57 26.50 -12.87
C PHE A 18 -11.62 28.02 -12.91
N PRO A 19 -12.78 28.63 -13.16
CA PRO A 19 -12.93 30.09 -13.18
C PRO A 19 -12.67 30.72 -11.78
N PRO A 20 -12.21 31.98 -11.72
CA PRO A 20 -11.78 32.62 -10.46
C PRO A 20 -12.93 32.93 -9.49
N GLN A 21 -14.14 33.18 -10.01
CA GLN A 21 -15.33 33.46 -9.22
C GLN A 21 -16.39 32.40 -9.49
N LEU A 22 -16.79 31.71 -8.43
CA LEU A 22 -17.77 30.65 -8.45
C LEU A 22 -18.74 30.90 -7.30
N SER A 23 -20.04 30.93 -7.62
CA SER A 23 -21.07 30.81 -6.58
C SER A 23 -20.88 29.47 -5.88
N GLU A 24 -20.90 29.47 -4.55
CA GLU A 24 -20.69 28.29 -3.71
C GLU A 24 -21.75 27.19 -3.93
N ASP A 25 -22.89 27.51 -4.54
CA ASP A 25 -23.94 26.55 -4.90
C ASP A 25 -23.93 26.15 -6.39
N SER A 26 -22.98 26.67 -7.17
CA SER A 26 -22.88 26.34 -8.59
C SER A 26 -22.38 24.90 -8.78
N TYR A 27 -22.89 24.21 -9.80
CA TYR A 27 -22.39 22.88 -10.17
C TYR A 27 -20.88 22.84 -10.40
N THR A 28 -20.31 23.91 -10.95
CA THR A 28 -18.86 24.02 -11.15
C THR A 28 -18.09 24.10 -9.83
N TYR A 29 -18.62 24.80 -8.83
CA TYR A 29 -18.04 24.83 -7.48
C TYR A 29 -18.11 23.46 -6.82
N LEU A 30 -19.29 22.83 -6.84
CA LEU A 30 -19.50 21.50 -6.25
C LEU A 30 -18.59 20.45 -6.91
N TYR A 31 -18.44 20.50 -8.24
CA TYR A 31 -17.53 19.62 -8.97
C TYR A 31 -16.06 19.87 -8.61
N LYS A 32 -15.64 21.13 -8.44
CA LYS A 32 -14.29 21.48 -7.97
C LYS A 32 -14.00 20.89 -6.59
N GLU A 33 -14.97 20.94 -5.67
CA GLU A 33 -14.80 20.33 -4.34
C GLU A 33 -14.70 18.80 -4.40
N ILE A 34 -15.43 18.14 -5.31
CA ILE A 34 -15.26 16.70 -5.57
C ILE A 34 -13.82 16.41 -6.03
N VAL A 35 -13.32 17.10 -7.05
CA VAL A 35 -11.95 16.90 -7.57
C VAL A 35 -10.90 17.11 -6.49
N LYS A 36 -11.08 18.12 -5.62
CA LYS A 36 -10.19 18.38 -4.49
C LYS A 36 -10.24 17.27 -3.43
N ALA A 37 -11.44 16.77 -3.11
CA ALA A 37 -11.62 15.66 -2.17
C ALA A 37 -11.00 14.36 -2.72
N GLU A 38 -11.16 14.08 -4.01
CA GLU A 38 -10.51 12.95 -4.69
C GLU A 38 -8.98 13.06 -4.64
N ALA A 39 -8.42 14.22 -4.95
CA ALA A 39 -6.97 14.45 -4.86
C ALA A 39 -6.42 14.25 -3.43
N ASN A 40 -7.15 14.73 -2.42
CA ASN A 40 -6.80 14.49 -1.02
C ASN A 40 -6.86 13.01 -0.65
N ASN A 41 -7.85 12.28 -1.15
CA ASN A 41 -7.98 10.85 -0.94
C ASN A 41 -6.86 10.06 -1.63
N ASP A 42 -6.43 10.48 -2.82
CA ASP A 42 -5.26 9.91 -3.52
C ASP A 42 -3.99 10.06 -2.67
N ILE A 43 -3.71 11.27 -2.19
CA ILE A 43 -2.55 11.56 -1.31
C ILE A 43 -2.60 10.70 -0.04
N ALA A 44 -3.77 10.62 0.61
CA ALA A 44 -3.94 9.80 1.80
C ALA A 44 -3.70 8.30 1.51
N SER A 45 -4.19 7.82 0.38
CA SER A 45 -4.02 6.43 -0.06
C SER A 45 -2.55 6.10 -0.34
N GLN A 46 -1.84 6.98 -1.05
CA GLN A 46 -0.41 6.85 -1.33
C GLN A 46 0.43 6.85 -0.05
N LYS A 47 0.11 7.76 0.90
CA LYS A 47 0.77 7.79 2.21
C LYS A 47 0.57 6.47 2.96
N LEU A 48 -0.65 5.92 2.95
CA LEU A 48 -0.95 4.65 3.60
C LEU A 48 -0.19 3.48 2.94
N LEU A 49 -0.11 3.46 1.61
CA LEU A 49 0.68 2.47 0.87
C LEU A 49 2.16 2.54 1.26
N ASN A 50 2.75 3.73 1.31
CA ASN A 50 4.13 3.95 1.75
C ASN A 50 4.38 3.42 3.17
N CYS A 51 3.45 3.65 4.12
CA CYS A 51 3.55 3.09 5.47
C CYS A 51 3.59 1.55 5.46
N TYR A 52 2.70 0.91 4.70
CA TYR A 52 2.69 -0.55 4.58
C TYR A 52 3.93 -1.08 3.85
N PHE A 53 4.41 -0.38 2.83
CA PHE A 53 5.61 -0.74 2.10
C PHE A 53 6.84 -0.75 3.02
N HIS A 54 7.06 0.32 3.80
CA HIS A 54 8.17 0.37 4.74
C HIS A 54 8.05 -0.68 5.84
N PHE A 55 6.83 -0.95 6.33
CA PHE A 55 6.62 -2.02 7.29
C PHE A 55 6.93 -3.39 6.68
N GLY A 56 6.49 -3.66 5.44
CA GLY A 56 6.77 -4.88 4.69
C GLY A 56 8.26 -5.07 4.41
N LYS A 57 8.96 -4.00 4.02
CA LYS A 57 10.42 -3.99 3.87
C LYS A 57 11.11 -4.41 5.16
N LYS A 58 10.73 -3.82 6.29
CA LYS A 58 11.29 -4.17 7.60
C LYS A 58 11.06 -5.65 7.94
N LEU A 59 9.87 -6.19 7.66
CA LEU A 59 9.57 -7.61 7.84
C LEU A 59 10.48 -8.50 6.98
N SER A 60 10.65 -8.14 5.71
CA SER A 60 11.52 -8.86 4.76
C SER A 60 12.99 -8.83 5.20
N ASP A 61 13.50 -7.66 5.61
CA ASP A 61 14.87 -7.50 6.10
C ASP A 61 15.12 -8.36 7.35
N ARG A 62 14.18 -8.40 8.30
CA ARG A 62 14.29 -9.25 9.50
C ARG A 62 14.22 -10.74 9.15
N LEU A 63 13.38 -11.12 8.19
CA LEU A 63 13.32 -12.50 7.72
C LEU A 63 14.65 -12.92 7.08
N ASN A 64 15.20 -12.08 6.21
CA ASN A 64 16.49 -12.30 5.56
C ASN A 64 17.64 -12.39 6.57
N TYR A 65 17.67 -11.52 7.58
CA TYR A 65 18.60 -11.60 8.70
C TYR A 65 18.56 -12.99 9.38
N TYR A 66 17.36 -13.48 9.70
CA TYR A 66 17.22 -14.77 10.37
C TYR A 66 17.57 -15.97 9.49
N LYS A 67 17.22 -15.92 8.20
CA LYS A 67 17.54 -16.99 7.24
C LYS A 67 19.02 -17.01 6.89
N ASN A 68 19.60 -15.86 6.56
CA ASN A 68 20.90 -15.77 5.92
C ASN A 68 22.04 -15.57 6.92
N GLU A 69 21.85 -14.75 7.95
CA GLU A 69 22.89 -14.48 8.95
C GLU A 69 22.82 -15.48 10.11
N LYS A 70 21.62 -15.76 10.62
CA LYS A 70 21.42 -16.72 11.73
C LYS A 70 21.26 -18.17 11.27
N LYS A 71 21.17 -18.43 9.96
CA LYS A 71 21.02 -19.76 9.36
C LYS A 71 19.83 -20.55 9.92
N TYR A 72 18.74 -19.87 10.27
CA TYR A 72 17.52 -20.52 10.75
C TYR A 72 16.73 -21.10 9.59
N ARG A 73 16.14 -22.29 9.80
CA ARG A 73 15.12 -22.84 8.89
C ARG A 73 13.95 -21.87 8.76
N ASP A 74 13.31 -21.85 7.60
CA ASP A 74 12.22 -20.94 7.23
C ASP A 74 11.15 -20.78 8.31
N ARG A 75 10.61 -21.90 8.82
CA ARG A 75 9.61 -21.88 9.89
C ARG A 75 10.10 -21.17 11.16
N LYS A 76 11.37 -21.38 11.54
CA LYS A 76 11.96 -20.76 12.73
C LYS A 76 12.25 -19.28 12.50
N ALA A 77 12.72 -18.91 11.31
CA ALA A 77 12.93 -17.52 10.93
C ALA A 77 11.61 -16.74 10.96
N GLN A 78 10.55 -17.28 10.37
CA GLN A 78 9.22 -16.66 10.40
C GLN A 78 8.70 -16.50 11.83
N SER A 79 8.80 -17.55 12.65
CA SER A 79 8.39 -17.48 14.06
C SER A 79 9.14 -16.41 14.86
N LYS A 80 10.41 -16.15 14.54
CA LYS A 80 11.19 -15.08 15.18
C LYS A 80 10.70 -13.69 14.76
N VAL A 81 10.42 -13.48 13.48
CA VAL A 81 9.83 -12.23 12.99
C VAL A 81 8.47 -12.00 13.62
N ASP A 82 7.59 -13.01 13.65
CA ASP A 82 6.25 -12.89 14.22
C ASP A 82 6.30 -12.54 15.72
N LYS A 83 7.26 -13.13 16.45
CA LYS A 83 7.51 -12.79 17.85
C LYS A 83 7.97 -11.34 18.01
N GLU A 84 8.92 -10.86 17.20
CA GLU A 84 9.36 -9.46 17.25
C GLU A 84 8.23 -8.47 17.00
N VAL A 85 7.39 -8.75 15.99
CA VAL A 85 6.25 -7.90 15.69
C VAL A 85 5.28 -7.89 16.87
N LYS A 86 5.02 -9.04 17.50
CA LYS A 86 4.16 -9.12 18.69
C LYS A 86 4.75 -8.36 19.88
N ASP A 87 6.05 -8.47 20.11
CA ASP A 87 6.73 -7.87 21.25
C ASP A 87 6.88 -6.34 21.13
N GLN A 88 6.93 -5.81 19.90
CA GLN A 88 7.13 -4.37 19.63
C GLN A 88 5.84 -3.59 19.36
N LEU A 89 4.73 -4.27 19.05
CA LEU A 89 3.44 -3.61 18.86
C LEU A 89 2.70 -3.39 20.19
N PRO A 90 1.78 -2.41 20.26
CA PRO A 90 0.94 -2.21 21.43
C PRO A 90 0.17 -3.48 21.80
N LYS A 91 0.06 -3.75 23.11
CA LYS A 91 -0.55 -4.99 23.64
C LYS A 91 -2.03 -5.10 23.30
N GLU A 92 -2.68 -3.98 23.02
CA GLU A 92 -4.08 -3.83 22.65
C GLU A 92 -4.34 -4.35 21.22
N VAL A 93 -3.31 -4.45 20.39
CA VAL A 93 -3.42 -4.98 19.03
C VAL A 93 -3.58 -6.50 19.09
N ASN A 94 -4.82 -6.96 18.89
CA ASN A 94 -5.11 -8.39 18.88
C ASN A 94 -4.38 -9.13 17.73
N ASP A 95 -4.26 -10.45 17.90
CA ASP A 95 -3.51 -11.33 16.99
C ASP A 95 -4.05 -11.30 15.56
N THR A 96 -5.37 -11.20 15.39
CA THR A 96 -6.04 -11.13 14.08
C THR A 96 -5.70 -9.83 13.34
N THR A 97 -5.75 -8.69 14.02
CA THR A 97 -5.42 -7.38 13.45
C THR A 97 -3.96 -7.33 13.05
N ARG A 98 -3.07 -7.79 13.94
CA ARG A 98 -1.63 -7.88 13.66
C ARG A 98 -1.35 -8.76 12.45
N TRP A 99 -1.95 -9.95 12.38
CA TRP A 99 -1.81 -10.85 11.24
C TRP A 99 -2.26 -10.18 9.93
N LYS A 100 -3.45 -9.54 9.90
CA LYS A 100 -3.97 -8.85 8.72
C LYS A 100 -3.06 -7.71 8.25
N GLN A 101 -2.52 -6.92 9.19
CA GLN A 101 -1.63 -5.80 8.87
C GLN A 101 -0.27 -6.29 8.35
N THR A 102 0.32 -7.29 8.99
CA THR A 102 1.58 -7.93 8.55
C THR A 102 1.42 -8.54 7.16
N GLU A 103 0.34 -9.26 6.91
CA GLU A 103 0.09 -9.90 5.61
C GLU A 103 -0.09 -8.86 4.50
N ARG A 104 -0.85 -7.79 4.78
CA ARG A 104 -1.00 -6.67 3.87
C ARG A 104 0.33 -5.98 3.57
N ALA A 105 1.16 -5.78 4.59
CA ALA A 105 2.48 -5.16 4.45
C ALA A 105 3.40 -5.99 3.54
N LYS A 106 3.44 -7.32 3.75
CA LYS A 106 4.21 -8.24 2.90
C LYS A 106 3.79 -8.15 1.44
N LYS A 107 2.48 -8.25 1.16
CA LYS A 107 1.96 -8.17 -0.21
C LYS A 107 2.25 -6.85 -0.89
N ILE A 108 2.08 -5.73 -0.18
CA ILE A 108 2.37 -4.40 -0.73
C ILE A 108 3.87 -4.28 -1.02
N TYR A 109 4.72 -4.70 -0.09
CA TYR A 109 6.16 -4.70 -0.33
C TYR A 109 6.50 -5.49 -1.58
N GLU A 110 6.16 -6.78 -1.62
CA GLU A 110 6.49 -7.67 -2.74
C GLU A 110 5.94 -7.18 -4.07
N LEU A 111 4.70 -6.70 -4.12
CA LEU A 111 4.13 -6.12 -5.33
C LEU A 111 4.97 -4.94 -5.87
N PHE A 112 5.31 -3.98 -5.02
CA PHE A 112 5.99 -2.75 -5.45
C PHE A 112 7.51 -2.91 -5.63
N ILE A 113 8.15 -3.96 -5.10
CA ILE A 113 9.51 -4.30 -5.54
C ILE A 113 9.52 -4.83 -6.97
N GLU A 114 8.46 -5.54 -7.38
CA GLU A 114 8.34 -6.14 -8.70
C GLU A 114 7.94 -5.11 -9.78
N ILE A 115 6.88 -4.33 -9.52
CA ILE A 115 6.36 -3.37 -10.53
C ILE A 115 7.06 -2.01 -10.53
N GLY A 116 7.90 -1.73 -9.53
CA GLY A 116 8.56 -0.45 -9.34
C GLY A 116 7.91 0.41 -8.25
N ILE A 117 8.76 0.97 -7.39
CA ILE A 117 8.34 1.83 -6.26
C ILE A 117 7.73 3.13 -6.77
N ASP A 118 8.16 3.65 -7.92
CA ASP A 118 7.63 4.85 -8.56
C ASP A 118 6.15 4.71 -8.93
N LYS A 119 5.66 3.48 -9.11
CA LYS A 119 4.24 3.22 -9.38
C LYS A 119 3.36 3.45 -8.15
N MET A 120 3.91 3.43 -6.94
CA MET A 120 3.17 3.69 -5.69
C MET A 120 2.72 5.15 -5.59
N GLU A 121 3.56 6.09 -6.05
CA GLU A 121 3.23 7.53 -6.12
C GLU A 121 2.19 7.85 -7.20
N ARG A 122 1.91 6.91 -8.10
CA ARG A 122 0.92 7.06 -9.19
C ARG A 122 -0.42 6.40 -8.87
N VAL A 123 -0.54 5.72 -7.73
CA VAL A 123 -1.80 5.09 -7.33
C VAL A 123 -2.83 6.16 -7.01
N LYS A 124 -3.93 6.15 -7.76
CA LYS A 124 -5.12 7.00 -7.52
C LYS A 124 -6.26 6.19 -6.94
N SER A 125 -6.73 5.21 -7.71
CA SER A 125 -7.95 4.44 -7.43
C SER A 125 -7.78 3.24 -6.47
N TYR A 126 -6.56 2.90 -6.05
CA TYR A 126 -6.30 1.63 -5.36
C TYR A 126 -5.81 1.80 -3.93
N SER A 127 -6.70 1.51 -2.98
CA SER A 127 -6.34 1.48 -1.57
C SER A 127 -5.42 0.28 -1.22
N ALA A 128 -4.68 0.41 -0.13
CA ALA A 128 -3.94 -0.70 0.48
C ALA A 128 -4.84 -1.92 0.76
N LEU A 129 -6.12 -1.70 1.05
CA LEU A 129 -7.10 -2.76 1.26
C LEU A 129 -7.38 -3.51 -0.06
N THR A 130 -7.54 -2.80 -1.17
CA THR A 130 -7.78 -3.43 -2.49
C THR A 130 -6.59 -4.29 -2.90
N ILE A 131 -5.37 -3.78 -2.73
CA ILE A 131 -4.15 -4.54 -3.02
C ILE A 131 -4.04 -5.79 -2.14
N SER A 132 -4.39 -5.69 -0.84
CA SER A 132 -4.30 -6.84 0.08
C SER A 132 -5.18 -8.04 -0.30
N LYS A 133 -6.21 -7.80 -1.13
CA LYS A 133 -7.12 -8.84 -1.64
C LYS A 133 -6.54 -9.62 -2.83
N LEU A 134 -5.40 -9.20 -3.39
CA LEU A 134 -4.71 -9.99 -4.41
C LEU A 134 -4.22 -11.32 -3.82
N SER A 135 -4.32 -12.40 -4.59
CA SER A 135 -3.66 -13.66 -4.24
C SER A 135 -2.15 -13.53 -4.42
N TRP A 136 -1.38 -14.32 -3.68
CA TRP A 136 0.06 -14.43 -3.88
C TRP A 136 0.40 -14.85 -5.30
N GLU A 137 -0.33 -15.82 -5.86
CA GLU A 137 -0.22 -16.23 -7.27
C GLU A 137 -0.40 -15.07 -8.26
N SER A 138 -1.26 -14.09 -7.94
CA SER A 138 -1.46 -12.91 -8.79
C SER A 138 -0.29 -11.93 -8.73
N ILE A 139 0.49 -11.95 -7.65
CA ILE A 139 1.68 -11.13 -7.45
C ILE A 139 2.88 -11.82 -8.09
N ASP A 140 3.02 -13.14 -7.91
CA ASP A 140 4.13 -13.94 -8.47
C ASP A 140 4.12 -14.02 -10.01
N TYR A 141 2.97 -13.77 -10.65
CA TYR A 141 2.80 -13.80 -12.12
C TYR A 141 2.98 -12.43 -12.81
N ILE A 142 3.38 -11.40 -12.06
CA ILE A 142 3.52 -10.02 -12.57
C ILE A 142 4.74 -9.86 -13.46
#